data_AF-A0A3B9LUC2-F1
#
_entry.id   AF-A0A3B9LUC2-F1
#
_cell.length_a   1.000
_cell.length_b   1.000
_cell.length_c   1.000
_cell.angle_alpha   90.00
_cell.angle_beta   90.00
_cell.angle_gamma   90.00
#
_symmetry.space_group_name_H-M   'P 1'
#
loop_
_entity.id
_entity.type
_entity.pdbx_description
1 polymer ?
#
loop_
_entity_poly.entity_id
_entity_poly.type
_entity_poly.pdbx_seq_one_letter_code
_entity_poly.pdbx_strand_id
1 'polypeptide(L)'
;YHAGGIGAAVSSWQLALADDARQVYALPYLARGYYDVGRYEAALRTIDRLVQIVADHNSMQGDAYSLGGDCYAKLGRDADARHYYNLSYAVDPLENYWALTGLVGE
;
A
#
# COMPACT_ATOMS: atom_id res chain seq x y z
N TYR A 1 -17.50 -22.77 12.89
CA TYR A 1 -16.07 -23.00 12.63
C TYR A 1 -15.74 -22.32 11.29
N HIS A 2 -15.51 -21.01 11.29
CA HIS A 2 -15.27 -20.19 10.09
C HIS A 2 -13.83 -19.67 10.13
N ALA A 3 -12.88 -20.51 9.72
CA ALA A 3 -11.48 -20.12 9.54
C ALA A 3 -10.88 -21.06 8.49
N GLY A 4 -10.99 -20.71 7.20
CA GLY A 4 -10.51 -21.60 6.14
C GLY A 4 -10.24 -20.99 4.77
N GLY A 5 -10.62 -19.73 4.51
CA GLY A 5 -10.45 -19.14 3.18
C GLY A 5 -9.16 -18.36 2.96
N ILE A 6 -8.55 -17.82 4.01
CA ILE A 6 -7.46 -16.84 3.88
C ILE A 6 -6.08 -17.51 3.80
N GLY A 7 -5.92 -18.70 4.40
CA GLY A 7 -4.64 -19.41 4.41
C GLY A 7 -4.24 -19.98 3.04
N ALA A 8 -5.22 -20.46 2.26
CA ALA A 8 -4.96 -21.03 0.94
C ALA A 8 -4.52 -19.96 -0.06
N ALA A 9 -5.08 -18.75 0.04
CA ALA A 9 -4.65 -17.63 -0.80
C ALA A 9 -3.14 -17.44 -0.63
N VAL A 10 -2.65 -17.16 0.59
CA VAL A 10 -1.25 -16.83 0.89
C VAL A 10 -0.25 -17.86 0.35
N SER A 11 -0.56 -19.16 0.39
CA SER A 11 0.33 -20.22 -0.12
C SER A 11 0.45 -20.25 -1.65
N SER A 12 -0.58 -19.84 -2.40
CA SER A 12 -0.50 -19.74 -3.87
C SER A 12 0.47 -18.64 -4.35
N TRP A 13 0.69 -17.59 -3.57
CA TRP A 13 1.48 -16.42 -3.99
C TRP A 13 2.99 -16.65 -3.97
N GLN A 14 3.49 -17.61 -3.18
CA GLN A 14 4.93 -17.96 -3.17
C GLN A 14 5.35 -18.72 -4.44
N LEU A 15 4.43 -19.44 -5.08
CA LEU A 15 4.66 -20.14 -6.35
C LEU A 15 4.55 -19.22 -7.58
N ALA A 16 3.91 -18.06 -7.46
CA ALA A 16 3.78 -17.06 -8.52
C ALA A 16 5.00 -16.13 -8.67
N LEU A 17 6.16 -16.50 -8.08
CA LEU A 17 7.42 -15.76 -8.21
C LEU A 17 8.12 -15.96 -9.57
N ALA A 18 7.49 -16.64 -10.53
CA ALA A 18 8.07 -16.97 -11.84
C ALA A 18 7.42 -16.26 -13.05
N ASP A 19 6.44 -15.37 -12.83
CA ASP A 19 5.69 -14.68 -13.90
C ASP A 19 5.58 -13.17 -13.56
N ASP A 20 6.74 -12.50 -13.54
CA ASP A 20 7.01 -11.17 -12.94
C ASP A 20 6.02 -10.04 -13.27
N ALA A 21 5.38 -10.04 -14.44
CA ALA A 21 4.50 -8.92 -14.84
C ALA A 21 3.13 -8.92 -14.14
N ARG A 22 2.58 -10.09 -13.80
CA ARG A 22 1.23 -10.19 -13.19
C ARG A 22 1.23 -9.91 -11.68
N GLN A 23 2.36 -10.13 -11.01
CA GLN A 23 2.51 -9.85 -9.58
C GLN A 23 2.41 -8.34 -9.29
N VAL A 24 2.97 -7.48 -10.15
CA VAL A 24 2.91 -6.02 -9.98
C VAL A 24 1.48 -5.54 -9.84
N TYR A 25 0.58 -6.03 -10.70
CA TYR A 25 -0.83 -5.66 -10.67
C TYR A 25 -1.58 -6.23 -9.47
N ALA A 26 -1.13 -7.34 -8.88
CA ALA A 26 -1.85 -8.01 -7.80
C ALA A 26 -1.46 -7.51 -6.40
N LEU A 27 -0.23 -7.01 -6.23
CA LEU A 27 0.30 -6.43 -4.99
C LEU A 27 -0.52 -5.25 -4.41
N PRO A 28 -1.00 -4.26 -5.19
CA PRO A 28 -1.81 -3.17 -4.64
C PRO A 28 -3.16 -3.68 -4.11
N TYR A 29 -3.81 -4.61 -4.80
CA TYR A 29 -5.05 -5.24 -4.30
C TYR A 29 -4.81 -6.06 -3.04
N LEU A 30 -3.66 -6.73 -2.93
CA LEU A 30 -3.29 -7.49 -1.74
C LEU A 30 -3.04 -6.57 -0.54
N ALA A 31 -2.31 -5.47 -0.73
CA ALA A 31 -2.10 -4.47 0.32
C ALA A 31 -3.42 -3.86 0.79
N ARG A 32 -4.31 -3.51 -0.16
CA ARG A 32 -5.65 -3.00 0.14
C ARG A 32 -6.51 -4.03 0.87
N GLY A 33 -6.43 -5.29 0.48
CA GLY A 33 -7.12 -6.39 1.17
C GLY A 33 -6.64 -6.54 2.61
N TYR A 34 -5.33 -6.45 2.86
CA TYR A 34 -4.80 -6.46 4.22
C TYR A 34 -5.24 -5.26 5.04
N TYR A 35 -5.31 -4.07 4.44
CA TYR A 35 -5.84 -2.87 5.09
C TYR A 35 -7.31 -3.06 5.50
N ASP A 36 -8.16 -3.59 4.60
CA ASP A 36 -9.60 -3.77 4.84
C ASP A 36 -9.88 -4.76 5.99
N VAL A 37 -9.08 -5.83 6.10
CA VAL A 37 -9.18 -6.79 7.21
C VAL A 37 -8.45 -6.34 8.49
N GLY A 38 -7.95 -5.11 8.53
CA GLY A 38 -7.27 -4.52 9.69
C GLY A 38 -5.85 -5.03 9.96
N ARG A 39 -5.24 -5.75 9.00
CA ARG A 39 -3.86 -6.25 9.09
C ARG A 39 -2.86 -5.22 8.54
N TYR A 40 -2.80 -4.06 9.19
CA TYR A 40 -2.02 -2.93 8.72
C TYR A 40 -0.51 -3.21 8.59
N GLU A 41 0.08 -4.00 9.50
CA GLU A 41 1.50 -4.38 9.38
C GLU A 41 1.80 -5.27 8.17
N ALA A 42 0.87 -6.17 7.82
CA ALA A 42 1.00 -7.01 6.63
C ALA A 42 0.79 -6.19 5.35
N ALA A 43 -0.13 -5.21 5.40
CA ALA A 43 -0.31 -4.24 4.33
C ALA A 43 0.99 -3.46 4.09
N LEU A 44 1.61 -2.92 5.14
CA LEU A 44 2.88 -2.18 5.05
C LEU A 44 4.02 -3.00 4.44
N ARG A 45 4.18 -4.28 4.81
CA ARG A 45 5.19 -5.15 4.16
C ARG A 45 4.91 -5.38 2.68
N THR A 46 3.64 -5.44 2.31
CA THR A 46 3.22 -5.60 0.90
C THR A 46 3.49 -4.32 0.13
N ILE A 47 3.24 -3.17 0.74
CA ILE A 47 3.50 -1.82 0.19
C ILE A 47 5.00 -1.60 -0.01
N ASP A 48 5.83 -1.96 0.97
CA ASP A 48 7.30 -1.88 0.86
C ASP A 48 7.82 -2.66 -0.35
N ARG A 49 7.30 -3.87 -0.55
CA ARG A 49 7.64 -4.66 -1.74
C ARG A 49 7.08 -4.06 -3.03
N LEU A 50 5.87 -3.50 -3.00
CA LEU A 50 5.25 -2.85 -4.14
C LEU A 50 6.10 -1.66 -4.61
N VAL A 51 6.49 -0.75 -3.72
CA VAL A 51 7.28 0.45 -4.08
C VAL A 51 8.65 0.12 -4.66
N GLN A 52 9.26 -1.01 -4.28
CA GLN A 52 10.51 -1.49 -4.87
C GLN A 52 10.33 -1.98 -6.31
N ILE A 53 9.17 -2.58 -6.61
CA ILE A 53 8.90 -3.15 -7.94
C ILE A 53 8.37 -2.08 -8.91
N VAL A 54 7.55 -1.15 -8.41
CA VAL A 54 6.98 -0.04 -9.22
C VAL A 54 7.83 1.22 -9.16
N ALA A 55 9.13 1.10 -8.85
CA ALA A 55 10.04 2.23 -8.69
C ALA A 55 10.18 3.12 -9.95
N ASP A 56 9.87 2.57 -11.13
CA ASP A 56 9.85 3.29 -12.42
C ASP A 56 8.44 3.85 -12.77
N HIS A 57 7.42 3.54 -11.97
CA HIS A 57 6.02 3.91 -12.19
C HIS A 57 5.52 4.85 -11.10
N ASN A 58 5.80 6.15 -11.26
CA ASN A 58 5.49 7.20 -10.29
C ASN A 58 4.07 7.13 -9.72
N SER A 59 3.04 7.01 -10.55
CA SER A 59 1.65 7.02 -10.07
C SER A 59 1.31 5.79 -9.20
N MET A 60 1.83 4.60 -9.56
CA MET A 60 1.66 3.40 -8.72
C MET A 60 2.42 3.50 -7.39
N GLN A 61 3.59 4.15 -7.40
CA GLN A 61 4.33 4.44 -6.18
C GLN A 61 3.56 5.44 -5.29
N GLY A 62 2.96 6.47 -5.89
CA GLY A 62 2.12 7.45 -5.21
C GLY A 62 0.95 6.80 -4.46
N ASP A 63 0.21 5.91 -5.14
CA ASP A 63 -0.88 5.13 -4.55
C ASP A 63 -0.40 4.25 -3.39
N ALA A 64 0.72 3.55 -3.58
CA ALA A 64 1.31 2.68 -2.57
C ALA A 64 1.71 3.45 -1.30
N TYR A 65 2.36 4.61 -1.46
CA TYR A 65 2.72 5.47 -0.34
C TYR A 65 1.49 6.04 0.38
N SER A 66 0.44 6.42 -0.34
CA SER A 66 -0.82 6.89 0.27
C SER A 66 -1.45 5.79 1.14
N LEU A 67 -1.59 4.57 0.60
CA LEU A 67 -2.10 3.43 1.38
C LEU A 67 -1.22 3.12 2.60
N GLY A 68 0.10 3.31 2.48
CA GLY A 68 1.03 3.16 3.60
C GLY A 68 0.80 4.20 4.68
N GLY A 69 0.54 5.45 4.28
CA GLY A 69 0.13 6.53 5.17
C GLY A 69 -1.14 6.20 5.94
N ASP A 70 -2.16 5.69 5.26
CA ASP A 70 -3.41 5.23 5.89
C ASP A 70 -3.16 4.11 6.91
N CYS A 71 -2.32 3.13 6.55
CA CYS A 71 -1.94 2.06 7.46
C CYS A 71 -1.25 2.59 8.73
N TYR A 72 -0.30 3.52 8.59
CA TYR A 72 0.36 4.15 9.74
C TYR A 72 -0.59 4.98 10.59
N ALA A 73 -1.52 5.72 9.98
CA ALA A 73 -2.54 6.48 10.68
C ALA A 73 -3.45 5.54 11.51
N LYS A 74 -3.87 4.41 10.95
CA LYS A 74 -4.65 3.38 11.66
C LYS A 74 -3.89 2.72 12.80
N LEU A 75 -2.56 2.67 12.72
CA LEU A 75 -1.68 2.18 13.78
C LEU A 75 -1.36 3.25 14.84
N GLY A 76 -1.87 4.48 14.72
CA GLY A 76 -1.59 5.59 15.63
C GLY A 76 -0.17 6.17 15.48
N ARG A 77 0.46 5.95 14.32
CA ARG A 77 1.80 6.43 13.98
C ARG A 77 1.72 7.64 13.06
N ASP A 78 1.21 8.75 13.59
CA ASP A 78 0.93 9.96 12.80
C ASP A 78 2.17 10.56 12.12
N ALA A 79 3.35 10.47 12.75
CA ALA A 79 4.59 10.97 12.16
C ALA A 79 4.99 10.18 10.90
N ASP A 80 4.91 8.84 10.97
CA ASP A 80 5.19 7.97 9.82
C ASP A 80 4.12 8.14 8.73
N ALA A 81 2.85 8.31 9.12
CA ALA A 81 1.77 8.55 8.18
C ALA A 81 2.01 9.83 7.37
N ARG A 82 2.35 10.94 8.03
CA ARG A 82 2.70 12.20 7.36
C ARG A 82 3.91 12.05 6.44
N HIS A 83 4.92 11.30 6.87
CA HIS A 83 6.08 11.03 6.04
C HIS A 83 5.69 10.30 4.75
N TYR A 84 4.85 9.27 4.85
CA TYR A 84 4.38 8.49 3.69
C TYR A 84 3.47 9.32 2.77
N TYR A 85 2.58 10.15 3.30
CA TYR A 85 1.80 11.07 2.47
C TYR A 85 2.69 12.09 1.74
N ASN A 86 3.75 12.58 2.40
CA ASN A 86 4.71 13.47 1.76
C ASN A 86 5.52 12.76 0.66
N LEU A 87 5.87 11.48 0.84
CA LEU A 87 6.49 10.66 -0.20
C LEU A 87 5.54 10.46 -1.38
N SER A 88 4.27 10.14 -1.13
CA SER A 88 3.24 10.04 -2.17
C SER A 88 3.16 11.34 -3.00
N TYR A 89 3.09 12.48 -2.32
CA TYR A 89 3.07 13.80 -2.95
C TYR A 89 4.34 14.13 -3.75
N ALA A 90 5.52 13.73 -3.26
CA ALA A 90 6.78 13.99 -3.95
C ALA A 90 6.93 13.20 -5.26
N VAL A 91 6.30 12.02 -5.34
CA VAL A 91 6.40 11.13 -6.51
C VAL A 91 5.38 11.49 -7.58
N ASP A 92 4.17 11.89 -7.20
CA ASP A 92 3.14 12.38 -8.11
C ASP A 92 2.45 13.65 -7.55
N PRO A 93 3.02 14.84 -7.79
CA PRO A 93 2.45 16.10 -7.31
C PRO A 93 1.17 16.52 -8.04
N LEU A 94 0.78 15.85 -9.14
CA LEU A 94 -0.38 16.19 -9.96
C LEU A 94 -1.66 15.48 -9.50
N GLU A 95 -1.58 14.21 -9.08
CA GLU A 95 -2.74 13.49 -8.54
C GLU A 95 -3.13 13.94 -7.12
N ASN A 96 -2.17 14.42 -6.32
CA ASN A 96 -2.37 14.56 -4.87
C ASN A 96 -2.54 16.00 -4.34
N TYR A 97 -3.16 16.89 -5.13
CA TYR A 97 -3.63 18.19 -4.64
C TYR A 97 -4.70 18.05 -3.51
N TRP A 98 -5.46 16.96 -3.50
CA TRP A 98 -6.60 16.76 -2.60
C TRP A 98 -6.24 16.16 -1.23
N ALA A 99 -5.20 15.30 -1.11
CA ALA A 99 -4.81 14.80 0.21
C ALA A 99 -4.07 15.85 1.05
N LEU A 100 -3.35 16.79 0.41
CA LEU A 100 -2.66 17.88 1.12
C LEU A 100 -3.66 18.94 1.64
N THR A 101 -4.68 19.27 0.86
CA THR A 101 -5.71 20.25 1.24
C THR A 101 -6.66 19.74 2.34
N GLY A 102 -6.83 18.42 2.46
CA GLY A 102 -7.53 17.82 3.60
C GLY A 102 -6.77 17.87 4.94
N LEU A 103 -5.43 17.98 4.90
CA LEU A 103 -4.59 18.12 6.09
C LEU A 103 -4.28 19.58 6.45
N VAL A 104 -4.31 20.47 5.45
CA VAL A 104 -4.19 21.94 5.57
C VAL A 104 -5.60 22.55 5.51
N GLY A 105 -6.50 22.08 6.37
CA GLY A 105 -7.76 22.76 6.65
C GLY A 105 -7.57 23.65 7.88
N GLU A 106 -7.67 24.96 7.68
CA GLU A 106 -7.81 25.98 8.74
C GLU A 106 -9.20 25.96 9.40
#